data_AF-A0A9C7QAF1-F1
#
_entry.id   AF-A0A9C7QAF1-F1
#
_cell.length_a   1.000
_cell.length_b   1.000
_cell.length_c   1.000
_cell.angle_alpha   90.00
_cell.angle_beta   90.00
_cell.angle_gamma   90.00
#
_symmetry.space_group_name_H-M   'P 1'
#
loop_
_entity.id
_entity.type
_entity.pdbx_description
1 polymer ?
#
loop_
_entity_poly.entity_id
_entity_poly.type
_entity_poly.pdbx_seq_one_letter_code
_entity_poly.pdbx_strand_id
1 'polypeptide(L)'
;MNPIGHLGIVLSVFGFVVFGLVARDETRAAKIVVVTALPMGLAPDIDLRITQLAHRGLTHTIWAAFLAGGVLALVAFRFEPLTLAGKGEETFYGFVTGFGGICCHLAGDVITPMGIKPLYPLLEKPHTFDLVYASNQSANLALLVFGVITFQIAVQQARIADPIPAYTLGFVHRDLGFESESGTDIET
;
A
#
# COMPACT_ATOMS: atom_id res chain seq x y z
N MET A 1 2.10 -18.30 0.85
CA MET A 1 2.53 -18.60 -0.52
C MET A 1 4.07 -18.63 -0.49
N ASN A 2 4.81 -18.93 -1.57
CA ASN A 2 6.25 -18.67 -1.55
C ASN A 2 6.52 -17.18 -1.89
N PRO A 3 7.74 -16.67 -1.67
CA PRO A 3 8.05 -15.26 -1.92
C PRO A 3 7.73 -14.78 -3.34
N ILE A 4 7.96 -15.61 -4.36
CA ILE A 4 7.70 -15.25 -5.75
C ILE A 4 6.21 -15.07 -6.01
N GLY A 5 5.36 -15.95 -5.47
CA GLY A 5 3.91 -15.80 -5.59
C GLY A 5 3.40 -14.53 -4.90
N HIS A 6 3.94 -14.17 -3.73
CA HIS A 6 3.60 -12.92 -3.05
C HIS A 6 4.01 -11.68 -3.85
N LEU A 7 5.21 -11.67 -4.45
CA LEU A 7 5.63 -10.58 -5.34
C LEU A 7 4.69 -10.41 -6.53
N GLY A 8 4.20 -11.51 -7.11
CA GLY A 8 3.18 -11.49 -8.14
C GLY A 8 1.89 -10.79 -7.71
N ILE A 9 1.35 -11.17 -6.54
CA ILE A 9 0.15 -10.55 -5.97
C ILE A 9 0.35 -9.06 -5.72
N VAL A 10 1.51 -8.68 -5.15
CA VAL A 10 1.85 -7.26 -4.94
C VAL A 10 1.83 -6.50 -6.25
N LEU A 11 2.51 -7.01 -7.29
CA LEU A 11 2.54 -6.36 -8.61
C LEU A 11 1.14 -6.25 -9.24
N SER A 12 0.30 -7.28 -9.12
CA SER A 12 -1.09 -7.23 -9.60
C SER A 12 -1.89 -6.12 -8.92
N VAL A 13 -1.86 -6.03 -7.59
CA VAL A 13 -2.66 -5.07 -6.83
C VAL A 13 -2.10 -3.65 -6.95
N PHE A 14 -0.79 -3.48 -6.77
CA PHE A 14 -0.14 -2.18 -6.88
C PHE A 14 -0.07 -1.66 -8.31
N GLY A 15 -0.27 -2.49 -9.33
CA GLY A 15 -0.48 -2.04 -10.70
C GLY A 15 -1.57 -0.98 -10.81
N PHE A 16 -2.70 -1.13 -10.09
CA PHE A 16 -3.78 -0.15 -10.08
C PHE A 16 -3.40 1.16 -9.37
N VAL A 17 -2.64 1.07 -8.28
CA VAL A 17 -2.13 2.26 -7.57
C VAL A 17 -1.14 3.02 -8.45
N VAL A 18 -0.24 2.30 -9.11
CA VAL A 18 0.73 2.86 -10.07
C VAL A 18 0.03 3.45 -11.28
N PHE A 19 -1.03 2.83 -11.80
CA PHE A 19 -1.84 3.41 -12.87
C PHE A 19 -2.33 4.81 -12.47
N GLY A 20 -2.94 4.95 -11.28
CA GLY A 20 -3.48 6.22 -10.82
C GLY A 20 -2.42 7.32 -10.66
N LEU A 21 -1.22 6.95 -10.18
CA LEU A 21 -0.10 7.88 -10.05
C LEU A 21 0.48 8.26 -11.42
N VAL A 22 0.72 7.30 -12.30
CA VAL A 22 1.27 7.56 -13.65
C VAL A 22 0.30 8.36 -14.51
N ALA A 23 -1.02 8.11 -14.42
CA ALA A 23 -2.04 8.87 -15.12
C ALA A 23 -2.14 10.34 -14.67
N ARG A 24 -1.50 10.70 -13.55
CA ARG A 24 -1.36 12.07 -13.02
C ARG A 24 0.04 12.65 -13.24
N ASP A 25 0.87 11.98 -14.05
CA ASP A 25 2.29 12.28 -14.28
C ASP A 25 3.19 12.14 -13.03
N GLU A 26 2.70 11.48 -11.97
CA GLU A 26 3.43 11.27 -10.70
C GLU A 26 4.35 10.03 -10.76
N THR A 27 5.12 9.91 -11.86
CA THR A 27 5.93 8.73 -12.17
C THR A 27 7.00 8.43 -11.10
N ARG A 28 7.51 9.47 -10.42
CA ARG A 28 8.49 9.29 -9.33
C ARG A 28 7.82 8.68 -8.10
N ALA A 29 6.65 9.17 -7.71
CA ALA A 29 5.87 8.60 -6.60
C ALA A 29 5.49 7.15 -6.90
N ALA A 30 5.02 6.86 -8.12
CA ALA A 30 4.68 5.50 -8.57
C ALA A 30 5.83 4.50 -8.36
N LYS A 31 7.06 4.90 -8.72
CA LYS A 31 8.27 4.08 -8.52
C LYS A 31 8.56 3.84 -7.04
N ILE A 32 8.45 4.87 -6.20
CA ILE A 32 8.70 4.73 -4.76
C ILE A 32 7.67 3.77 -4.15
N VAL A 33 6.38 4.00 -4.43
CA VAL A 33 5.28 3.16 -3.94
C VAL A 33 5.50 1.69 -4.29
N VAL A 34 5.77 1.35 -5.55
CA VAL A 34 5.95 -0.07 -5.92
C VAL A 34 7.22 -0.68 -5.34
N VAL A 35 8.35 0.05 -5.34
CA VAL A 35 9.62 -0.44 -4.78
C VAL A 35 9.50 -0.68 -3.29
N THR A 36 8.74 0.14 -2.57
CA THR A 36 8.48 -0.02 -1.14
C THR A 36 7.41 -1.09 -0.87
N ALA A 37 6.41 -1.28 -1.74
CA ALA A 37 5.37 -2.29 -1.57
C ALA A 37 5.89 -3.73 -1.68
N LEU A 38 6.85 -3.98 -2.58
CA LEU A 38 7.43 -5.32 -2.79
C LEU A 38 8.02 -5.95 -1.51
N PRO A 39 8.94 -5.28 -0.76
CA PRO A 39 9.42 -5.83 0.50
C PRO A 39 8.32 -5.89 1.56
N MET A 40 7.33 -4.98 1.54
CA MET A 40 6.20 -5.07 2.46
C MET A 40 5.36 -6.33 2.25
N GLY A 41 5.18 -6.79 1.00
CA GLY A 41 4.53 -8.06 0.71
C GLY A 41 5.31 -9.31 1.11
N LEU A 42 6.57 -9.17 1.53
CA LEU A 42 7.40 -10.25 2.08
C LEU A 42 7.65 -10.10 3.58
N ALA A 43 7.35 -8.93 4.16
CA ALA A 43 7.68 -8.59 5.53
C ALA A 43 7.07 -9.53 6.58
N PRO A 44 5.83 -10.04 6.46
CA PRO A 44 5.26 -10.94 7.47
C PRO A 44 6.09 -12.19 7.73
N ASP A 45 6.68 -12.77 6.68
CA ASP A 45 7.52 -13.98 6.77
C ASP A 45 8.90 -13.73 7.42
N ILE A 46 9.16 -12.53 7.94
CA ILE A 46 10.29 -12.30 8.84
C ILE A 46 10.18 -13.16 10.10
N ASP A 47 8.97 -13.59 10.47
CA ASP A 47 8.73 -14.53 11.58
C ASP A 47 9.44 -15.88 11.40
N LEU A 48 9.66 -16.33 10.16
CA LEU A 48 10.45 -17.53 9.86
C LEU A 48 11.93 -17.40 10.28
N ARG A 49 12.40 -16.18 10.49
CA ARG A 49 13.79 -15.87 10.88
C ARG A 49 13.93 -15.52 12.36
N ILE A 50 12.82 -15.29 13.07
CA ILE A 50 12.80 -14.85 14.47
C ILE A 50 12.16 -15.96 15.30
N THR A 51 12.97 -16.73 16.02
CA THR A 51 12.51 -17.93 16.76
C THR A 51 11.45 -17.66 17.81
N GLN A 52 11.33 -16.41 18.27
CA GLN A 52 10.33 -15.97 19.26
C GLN A 52 8.97 -15.65 18.63
N LEU A 53 8.87 -15.55 17.30
CA LEU A 53 7.62 -15.29 16.60
C LEU A 53 7.02 -16.59 16.08
N ALA A 54 5.77 -16.85 16.43
CA ALA A 54 5.02 -17.94 15.83
C ALA A 54 4.74 -17.62 14.37
N HIS A 55 5.07 -18.55 13.46
CA HIS A 55 4.74 -18.38 12.04
C HIS A 55 3.21 -18.28 11.87
N ARG A 56 2.76 -17.26 11.13
CA ARG A 56 1.33 -16.90 10.97
C ARG A 56 0.63 -16.50 12.27
N GLY A 57 1.42 -15.97 13.20
CA GLY A 57 0.95 -15.29 14.41
C GLY A 57 0.65 -13.82 14.13
N LEU A 58 1.18 -12.92 14.97
CA LEU A 58 0.89 -11.48 14.91
C LEU A 58 1.26 -10.81 13.57
N THR A 59 2.33 -11.28 12.92
CA THR A 59 2.84 -10.79 11.63
C THR A 59 1.86 -10.97 10.48
N HIS A 60 0.97 -11.97 10.56
CA HIS A 60 -0.01 -12.31 9.51
C HIS A 60 -1.43 -11.90 9.90
N THR A 61 -1.57 -10.70 10.45
CA THR A 61 -2.85 -10.13 10.91
C THR A 61 -3.16 -8.80 10.24
N ILE A 62 -4.43 -8.38 10.31
CA ILE A 62 -4.83 -7.04 9.89
C ILE A 62 -4.18 -5.95 10.76
N TRP A 63 -3.85 -6.27 12.01
CA TRP A 63 -3.15 -5.36 12.92
C TRP A 63 -1.73 -5.07 12.45
N ALA A 64 -1.02 -6.09 11.96
CA ALA A 64 0.28 -5.90 11.32
C ALA A 64 0.17 -5.02 10.07
N ALA A 65 -0.91 -5.16 9.29
CA ALA A 65 -1.16 -4.29 8.14
C ALA A 65 -1.37 -2.83 8.56
N PHE A 66 -2.22 -2.58 9.57
CA PHE A 66 -2.43 -1.24 10.12
C PHE A 66 -1.15 -0.64 10.70
N LEU A 67 -0.35 -1.44 11.43
CA LEU A 67 0.92 -1.00 11.99
C LEU A 67 1.90 -0.62 10.88
N ALA A 68 2.07 -1.46 9.87
CA ALA A 68 2.96 -1.19 8.74
C ALA A 68 2.53 0.07 7.95
N GLY A 69 1.23 0.20 7.67
CA GLY A 69 0.66 1.40 7.05
C GLY A 69 0.90 2.64 7.91
N GLY A 70 0.59 2.57 9.20
CA GLY A 70 0.80 3.66 10.14
C GLY A 70 2.26 4.11 10.25
N VAL A 71 3.20 3.16 10.27
CA VAL A 71 4.64 3.45 10.30
C VAL A 71 5.08 4.17 9.03
N LEU A 72 4.72 3.67 7.84
CA LEU A 72 5.10 4.34 6.59
C LEU A 72 4.41 5.69 6.40
N ALA A 73 3.15 5.82 6.84
CA ALA A 73 2.45 7.09 6.87
C ALA A 73 3.14 8.10 7.80
N LEU A 74 3.52 7.67 9.01
CA LEU A 74 4.24 8.51 9.97
C LEU A 74 5.61 8.95 9.43
N VAL A 75 6.33 8.04 8.78
CA VAL A 75 7.60 8.38 8.10
C VAL A 75 7.35 9.44 7.04
N ALA A 76 6.42 9.23 6.11
CA ALA A 76 6.08 10.21 5.07
C ALA A 76 5.65 11.57 5.66
N PHE A 77 4.85 11.57 6.72
CA PHE A 77 4.42 12.79 7.41
C PHE A 77 5.59 13.56 8.05
N ARG A 78 6.62 12.85 8.55
CA ARG A 78 7.70 13.47 9.31
C ARG A 78 8.70 14.22 8.45
N PHE A 79 8.83 13.85 7.18
CA PHE A 79 9.76 14.45 6.22
C PHE A 79 9.04 15.42 5.28
N GLU A 80 9.82 16.21 4.54
CA GLU A 80 9.28 17.06 3.47
C GLU A 80 8.84 16.20 2.27
N PRO A 81 7.79 16.62 1.54
CA PRO A 81 7.31 15.86 0.40
C PRO A 81 8.42 15.59 -0.61
N LEU A 82 8.61 14.32 -0.95
CA LEU A 82 9.66 13.89 -1.88
C LEU A 82 9.24 14.00 -3.34
N THR A 83 7.96 13.79 -3.63
CA THR A 83 7.43 13.50 -4.97
C THR A 83 6.07 14.09 -5.25
N LEU A 84 5.14 14.07 -4.30
CA LEU A 84 3.76 14.49 -4.52
C LEU A 84 3.54 15.94 -4.08
N ALA A 85 2.43 16.51 -4.54
CA ALA A 85 2.09 17.93 -4.35
C ALA A 85 2.00 18.36 -2.88
N GLY A 86 1.75 17.44 -1.93
CA GLY A 86 1.64 17.80 -0.53
C GLY A 86 1.83 16.64 0.44
N LYS A 87 2.14 17.01 1.69
CA LYS A 87 2.40 16.08 2.79
C LYS A 87 1.22 15.14 3.08
N GLY A 88 -0.01 15.63 2.95
CA GLY A 88 -1.21 14.81 3.14
C GLY A 88 -1.29 13.65 2.14
N GLU A 89 -0.94 13.91 0.89
CA GLU A 89 -0.95 12.90 -0.16
C GLU A 89 0.15 11.86 0.02
N GLU A 90 1.37 12.29 0.36
CA GLU A 90 2.46 11.36 0.67
C GLU A 90 2.18 10.50 1.90
N THR A 91 1.57 11.09 2.93
CA THR A 91 1.13 10.36 4.13
C THR A 91 0.12 9.28 3.76
N PHE A 92 -0.85 9.62 2.89
CA PHE A 92 -1.84 8.66 2.40
C PHE A 92 -1.19 7.52 1.60
N TYR A 93 -0.33 7.82 0.62
CA TYR A 93 0.34 6.77 -0.15
C TYR A 93 1.33 5.97 0.69
N GLY A 94 1.94 6.56 1.73
CA GLY A 94 2.71 5.84 2.74
C GLY A 94 1.85 4.79 3.46
N PHE A 95 0.66 5.18 3.93
CA PHE A 95 -0.30 4.25 4.52
C PHE A 95 -0.70 3.14 3.55
N VAL A 96 -1.13 3.50 2.34
CA VAL A 96 -1.56 2.55 1.29
C VAL A 96 -0.45 1.56 0.97
N THR A 97 0.80 2.02 0.89
CA THR A 97 1.95 1.15 0.60
C THR A 97 2.18 0.12 1.70
N GLY A 98 2.19 0.55 2.96
CA GLY A 98 2.46 -0.35 4.09
C GLY A 98 1.30 -1.31 4.34
N PHE A 99 0.09 -0.77 4.46
CA PHE A 99 -1.13 -1.54 4.68
C PHE A 99 -1.41 -2.48 3.50
N GLY A 100 -1.39 -1.95 2.27
CA GLY A 100 -1.64 -2.70 1.05
C GLY A 100 -0.61 -3.80 0.82
N GLY A 101 0.67 -3.55 1.10
CA GLY A 101 1.73 -4.55 0.99
C GLY A 101 1.49 -5.75 1.89
N ILE A 102 1.20 -5.53 3.18
CA ILE A 102 0.86 -6.61 4.11
C ILE A 102 -0.44 -7.31 3.68
N CYS A 103 -1.47 -6.57 3.27
CA CYS A 103 -2.72 -7.17 2.77
C CYS A 103 -2.50 -8.07 1.55
N CYS A 104 -1.58 -7.72 0.63
CA CYS A 104 -1.19 -8.60 -0.47
C CYS A 104 -0.54 -9.90 0.01
N HIS A 105 0.26 -9.83 1.08
CA HIS A 105 0.80 -11.02 1.72
C HIS A 105 -0.32 -11.90 2.28
N LEU A 106 -1.22 -11.33 3.08
CA LEU A 106 -2.37 -12.04 3.65
C LEU A 106 -3.26 -12.68 2.57
N ALA A 107 -3.47 -11.98 1.45
CA ALA A 107 -4.20 -12.50 0.30
C ALA A 107 -3.51 -13.73 -0.32
N GLY A 108 -2.17 -13.73 -0.38
CA GLY A 108 -1.41 -14.90 -0.82
C GLY A 108 -1.53 -16.09 0.14
N ASP A 109 -1.60 -15.83 1.45
CA ASP A 109 -1.67 -16.89 2.44
C ASP A 109 -3.06 -17.48 2.63
N VAL A 110 -4.13 -16.68 2.52
CA VAL A 110 -5.51 -17.17 2.61
C VAL A 110 -5.83 -18.15 1.46
N ILE A 111 -5.17 -18.02 0.32
CA ILE A 111 -5.31 -18.94 -0.83
C ILE A 111 -4.75 -20.35 -0.50
N THR A 112 -3.82 -20.45 0.45
CA THR A 112 -3.12 -21.71 0.78
C THR A 112 -3.81 -22.49 1.90
N PRO A 113 -3.73 -23.84 1.91
CA PRO A 113 -4.34 -24.69 2.94
C PRO A 113 -4.03 -24.27 4.39
N MET A 114 -2.82 -23.79 4.65
CA MET A 114 -2.41 -23.37 6.00
C MET A 114 -3.15 -22.12 6.48
N GLY A 115 -3.63 -21.26 5.57
CA GLY A 115 -4.48 -20.11 5.88
C GLY A 115 -3.84 -19.04 6.77
N ILE A 116 -4.67 -18.12 7.27
CA ILE A 116 -4.28 -17.06 8.21
C ILE A 116 -5.28 -16.94 9.36
N LYS A 117 -4.91 -16.24 10.42
CA LYS A 117 -5.82 -15.83 11.51
C LYS A 117 -5.88 -14.30 11.53
N PRO A 118 -6.72 -13.64 10.68
CA PRO A 118 -6.60 -12.21 10.42
C PRO A 118 -6.75 -11.32 11.66
N LEU A 119 -7.49 -11.79 12.67
CA LEU A 119 -7.80 -11.07 13.89
C LEU A 119 -7.08 -11.63 15.12
N TYR A 120 -6.08 -12.48 14.96
CA TYR A 120 -5.26 -12.95 16.08
C TYR A 120 -4.63 -11.76 16.83
N PRO A 121 -4.59 -11.75 18.18
CA PRO A 121 -5.01 -12.80 19.12
C PRO A 121 -6.47 -12.71 19.58
N LEU A 122 -7.27 -11.77 19.07
CA LEU A 122 -8.67 -11.60 19.46
C LEU A 122 -9.55 -12.77 18.99
N LEU A 123 -9.27 -13.29 17.79
CA LEU A 123 -9.96 -14.45 17.23
C LEU A 123 -8.95 -15.39 16.59
N GLU A 124 -8.90 -16.63 17.09
CA GLU A 124 -7.96 -17.65 16.62
C GLU A 124 -8.47 -18.49 15.45
N LYS A 125 -9.67 -18.18 14.93
CA LYS A 125 -10.30 -18.93 13.85
C LYS A 125 -9.47 -18.81 12.56
N PRO A 126 -8.94 -19.93 12.01
CA PRO A 126 -8.22 -19.90 10.75
C PRO A 126 -9.18 -19.60 9.59
N HIS A 127 -8.69 -18.86 8.62
CA HIS A 127 -9.36 -18.53 7.36
C HIS A 127 -8.46 -19.00 6.22
N THR A 128 -9.01 -19.82 5.34
CA THR A 128 -8.34 -20.35 4.15
C THR A 128 -9.37 -20.65 3.07
N PHE A 129 -8.96 -20.54 1.81
CA PHE A 129 -9.69 -21.03 0.65
C PHE A 129 -9.22 -22.42 0.21
N ASP A 130 -8.08 -22.89 0.71
CA ASP A 130 -7.52 -24.21 0.40
C ASP A 130 -7.46 -24.52 -1.11
N LEU A 131 -6.99 -23.56 -1.92
CA LEU A 131 -7.01 -23.67 -3.38
C LEU A 131 -5.71 -24.24 -3.94
N VAL A 132 -4.57 -23.82 -3.36
CA VAL A 132 -3.25 -24.25 -3.85
C VAL A 132 -2.21 -24.27 -2.74
N TYR A 133 -1.39 -25.32 -2.73
CA TYR A 133 -0.28 -25.45 -1.80
C TYR A 133 0.78 -24.36 -2.03
N ALA A 134 1.31 -23.80 -0.95
CA ALA A 134 2.39 -22.82 -1.01
C ALA A 134 3.65 -23.34 -1.73
N SER A 135 3.87 -24.65 -1.73
CA SER A 135 4.98 -25.34 -2.41
C SER A 135 4.77 -25.55 -3.91
N ASN A 136 3.59 -25.27 -4.47
CA ASN A 136 3.32 -25.43 -5.89
C ASN A 136 4.08 -24.36 -6.71
N GLN A 137 5.24 -24.74 -7.26
CA GLN A 137 6.12 -23.82 -7.99
C GLN A 137 5.44 -23.20 -9.22
N SER A 138 4.64 -23.98 -9.95
CA SER A 138 3.92 -23.51 -11.14
C SER A 138 2.90 -22.43 -10.78
N ALA A 139 2.16 -22.59 -9.69
CA ALA A 139 1.19 -21.58 -9.24
C ALA A 139 1.86 -20.28 -8.78
N ASN A 140 2.97 -20.39 -8.04
CA ASN A 140 3.77 -19.22 -7.64
C ASN A 140 4.33 -18.47 -8.84
N LEU A 141 4.87 -19.20 -9.82
CA LEU A 141 5.38 -18.61 -11.06
C LEU A 141 4.25 -17.98 -11.88
N ALA A 142 3.10 -18.65 -11.99
CA ALA A 142 1.93 -18.12 -12.69
C ALA A 142 1.45 -16.81 -12.06
N LEU A 143 1.39 -16.72 -10.72
CA LEU A 143 1.07 -15.48 -10.01
C LEU A 143 2.09 -14.38 -10.29
N LEU A 144 3.40 -14.70 -10.32
CA LEU A 144 4.43 -13.73 -10.68
C LEU A 144 4.25 -13.21 -12.11
N VAL A 145 4.12 -14.12 -13.08
CA VAL A 145 3.95 -13.76 -14.50
C VAL A 145 2.68 -12.92 -14.68
N PHE A 146 1.58 -13.33 -14.07
CA PHE A 146 0.33 -12.57 -14.08
C PHE A 146 0.53 -11.18 -13.49
N GLY A 147 1.16 -11.07 -12.32
CA GLY A 147 1.47 -9.79 -11.68
C GLY A 147 2.31 -8.86 -12.54
N VAL A 148 3.37 -9.38 -13.16
CA VAL A 148 4.20 -8.60 -14.10
C VAL A 148 3.38 -8.11 -15.28
N ILE A 149 2.58 -8.98 -15.92
CA ILE A 149 1.74 -8.61 -17.06
C ILE A 149 0.71 -7.54 -16.66
N THR A 150 -0.03 -7.75 -15.57
CA THR A 150 -0.99 -6.77 -15.05
C THR A 150 -0.32 -5.42 -14.78
N PHE A 151 0.84 -5.43 -14.12
CA PHE A 151 1.59 -4.22 -13.83
C PHE A 151 2.04 -3.48 -15.10
N GLN A 152 2.57 -4.20 -16.09
CA GLN A 152 3.01 -3.61 -17.36
C GLN A 152 1.84 -3.02 -18.14
N ILE A 153 0.71 -3.74 -18.21
CA ILE A 153 -0.51 -3.23 -18.84
C ILE A 153 -0.98 -1.97 -18.12
N ALA A 154 -1.02 -1.97 -16.79
CA ALA A 154 -1.44 -0.80 -16.01
C ALA A 154 -0.54 0.41 -16.29
N VAL A 155 0.79 0.25 -16.28
CA VAL A 155 1.73 1.34 -16.63
C VAL A 155 1.54 1.80 -18.07
N GLN A 156 1.37 0.88 -19.02
CA GLN A 156 1.19 1.22 -20.43
C GLN A 156 -0.11 2.01 -20.65
N GLN A 157 -1.22 1.55 -20.08
CA GLN A 157 -2.52 2.23 -20.20
C GLN A 157 -2.47 3.62 -19.55
N ALA A 158 -1.82 3.76 -18.40
CA ALA A 158 -1.68 5.05 -17.73
C ALA A 158 -0.89 6.09 -18.55
N ARG A 159 0.04 5.65 -19.41
CA ARG A 159 0.80 6.54 -20.31
C ARG A 159 0.04 6.91 -21.59
N ILE A 160 -0.95 6.12 -21.98
CA ILE A 160 -1.79 6.36 -23.16
C ILE A 160 -2.99 7.22 -22.80
N ALA A 161 -3.51 7.06 -21.58
CA ALA A 161 -4.58 7.90 -21.07
C ALA A 161 -4.12 9.36 -21.04
N ASP A 162 -4.97 10.27 -21.51
CA ASP A 162 -4.76 11.69 -21.30
C ASP A 162 -4.55 11.93 -19.80
N PRO A 163 -3.58 12.76 -19.39
CA PRO A 163 -3.37 13.06 -17.99
C PRO A 163 -4.70 13.48 -17.38
N ILE A 164 -5.17 12.73 -16.37
CA ILE A 164 -6.40 13.10 -15.67
C ILE A 164 -6.05 14.41 -14.98
N PRO A 165 -6.71 15.54 -15.33
CA PRO A 165 -6.47 16.79 -14.64
C PRO A 165 -6.62 16.51 -13.15
N ALA A 166 -5.63 16.92 -12.35
CA ALA A 166 -5.76 16.91 -10.91
C ALA A 166 -6.85 17.94 -10.55
N TYR A 167 -8.11 17.58 -10.78
CA TYR A 167 -9.22 18.31 -10.20
C TYR A 167 -8.99 18.21 -8.71
N THR A 168 -8.90 19.37 -8.08
CA THR A 168 -8.68 19.57 -6.66
C THR A 168 -9.58 18.62 -5.88
N LEU A 169 -9.06 17.47 -5.46
CA LEU A 169 -9.64 16.67 -4.38
C LEU A 169 -9.59 17.62 -3.19
N GLY A 170 -10.75 18.23 -2.91
CA GLY A 170 -10.90 19.40 -2.06
C GLY A 170 -10.51 19.16 -0.61
N PHE A 171 -9.21 19.06 -0.33
CA PHE A 171 -8.66 19.55 0.91
C PHE A 171 -8.59 21.07 0.77
N VAL A 172 -9.75 21.71 1.01
CA VAL A 172 -9.84 23.15 1.15
C VAL A 172 -8.85 23.54 2.23
N HIS A 173 -7.76 24.21 1.83
CA HIS A 173 -7.00 25.07 2.72
C HIS A 173 -7.98 26.14 3.17
N ARG A 174 -8.65 25.91 4.29
CA ARG A 174 -9.46 26.94 4.93
C ARG A 174 -8.44 27.84 5.59
N ASP A 175 -7.93 28.79 4.82
CA ASP A 175 -7.28 29.97 5.38
C ASP A 175 -8.34 30.61 6.28
N LEU A 176 -8.22 30.35 7.58
CA LEU A 176 -8.94 31.10 8.59
C LEU A 176 -8.32 32.49 8.58
N GLY A 177 -8.74 33.29 7.59
CA GLY A 177 -8.53 34.72 7.55
C GLY A 177 -9.20 35.31 8.78
N PHE A 178 -8.42 35.49 9.84
CA PHE A 178 -8.68 36.56 10.78
C PHE A 178 -8.28 37.84 10.05
N GLU A 179 -9.22 38.39 9.27
CA GLU A 179 -9.19 39.81 8.95
C GLU A 179 -9.34 40.56 10.28
N SER A 180 -8.25 41.13 10.77
CA SER A 180 -8.34 42.20 11.76
C SER A 180 -8.94 43.40 11.03
N GLU A 181 -10.22 43.67 11.24
CA GLU A 181 -10.83 44.93 10.85
C GLU A 181 -10.04 46.09 11.48
N SER A 182 -9.25 46.77 10.66
CA SER A 182 -8.75 48.11 10.94
C SER A 182 -9.79 49.11 10.45
N GLY A 183 -10.37 49.92 11.34
CA GLY A 183 -11.23 51.02 10.89
C GLY A 183 -12.02 51.70 12.01
N THR A 184 -11.36 52.53 12.81
CA THR A 184 -12.03 53.71 13.38
C THR A 184 -11.16 54.92 13.11
N ASP A 185 -11.46 55.59 12.01
CA ASP A 185 -11.16 56.99 11.80
C ASP A 185 -12.05 57.80 12.75
N ILE A 186 -11.43 58.56 13.67
CA ILE A 186 -12.11 59.61 14.40
C ILE A 186 -11.58 60.94 13.86
N GLU A 187 -12.38 61.57 13.00
CA GLU A 187 -12.34 63.01 12.80
C GLU A 187 -12.91 63.69 14.06
N THR A 188 -12.08 64.45 14.77
CA THR A 188 -12.31 65.83 15.27
C THR A 188 -11.11 66.32 16.08
#